data_AF-A0A3N5N642-F1
#
_entry.id   AF-A0A3N5N642-F1
#
_cell.length_a   1.000
_cell.length_b   1.000
_cell.length_c   1.000
_cell.angle_alpha   90.00
_cell.angle_beta   90.00
_cell.angle_gamma   90.00
#
_symmetry.space_group_name_H-M   'P 1'
#
loop_
_entity.id
_entity.type
_entity.pdbx_description
1 polymer ?
#
loop_
_entity_poly.entity_id
_entity_poly.type
_entity_poly.pdbx_seq_one_letter_code
_entity_poly.pdbx_strand_id
1 'polypeptide(L)'
;MRLRKIVAALLILGLAAAALFYALSIPSVAVSGTLPPRAADLSNGETMFNAGGCASCHATPKQEDGKRLGGGLALNTPFGRFYVPNLSTDATHGIGA
;
A
#
# COMPACT_ATOMS: atom_id res chain seq x y z
N MET A 1 -9.31 -17.45 -48.88
CA MET A 1 -7.96 -16.90 -48.56
C MET A 1 -7.97 -15.56 -47.83
N ARG A 2 -8.89 -14.63 -48.12
CA ARG A 2 -8.94 -13.31 -47.43
C ARG A 2 -9.28 -13.37 -45.94
N LEU A 3 -10.25 -14.21 -45.55
CA LEU A 3 -10.65 -14.38 -44.14
C LEU A 3 -9.50 -14.85 -43.24
N ARG A 4 -8.71 -15.82 -43.71
CA ARG A 4 -7.53 -16.33 -42.96
C ARG A 4 -6.48 -15.24 -42.70
N LYS A 5 -6.28 -14.32 -43.65
CA LYS A 5 -5.36 -13.19 -43.49
C LYS A 5 -5.88 -12.15 -42.49
N ILE A 6 -7.19 -11.88 -42.51
CA ILE A 6 -7.84 -10.97 -41.55
C ILE A 6 -7.74 -11.54 -40.13
N VAL A 7 -8.09 -12.82 -39.95
CA VAL A 7 -7.98 -13.50 -38.65
C VAL A 7 -6.54 -13.47 -38.13
N ALA A 8 -5.55 -13.77 -38.99
CA ALA A 8 -4.15 -13.69 -38.60
C ALA A 8 -3.72 -12.28 -38.18
N ALA A 9 -4.14 -11.24 -38.92
CA ALA A 9 -3.84 -9.86 -38.58
C ALA A 9 -4.46 -9.43 -37.24
N LEU A 10 -5.71 -9.82 -36.97
CA LEU A 10 -6.38 -9.52 -35.69
C LEU A 10 -5.71 -10.23 -34.52
N LEU A 11 -5.26 -11.48 -34.68
CA LEU A 11 -4.53 -12.20 -33.65
C LEU A 11 -3.19 -11.52 -33.32
N ILE A 12 -2.45 -11.10 -34.35
CA ILE A 12 -1.19 -10.38 -34.16
C ILE A 12 -1.44 -9.04 -33.44
N LEU A 13 -2.46 -8.29 -33.85
CA LEU A 13 -2.82 -7.03 -33.20
C LEU A 13 -3.24 -7.24 -31.74
N GLY A 14 -4.02 -8.28 -31.46
CA GLY A 14 -4.43 -8.64 -30.10
C GLY A 14 -3.24 -9.00 -29.22
N LEU A 15 -2.29 -9.79 -29.72
CA LEU A 15 -1.06 -10.13 -29.00
C LEU A 15 -0.19 -8.91 -28.74
N ALA A 16 -0.03 -8.02 -29.72
CA ALA A 16 0.72 -6.78 -29.55
C ALA A 16 0.07 -5.86 -28.51
N ALA A 17 -1.26 -5.73 -28.54
CA ALA A 17 -2.00 -4.96 -27.55
C ALA A 17 -1.88 -5.57 -26.13
N ALA A 18 -1.97 -6.89 -26.00
CA ALA A 18 -1.79 -7.58 -24.72
C ALA A 18 -0.37 -7.41 -24.18
N ALA A 19 0.65 -7.53 -25.03
CA ALA A 19 2.04 -7.31 -24.65
C ALA A 19 2.29 -5.86 -24.21
N LEU A 20 1.74 -4.88 -24.94
CA LEU A 20 1.84 -3.48 -24.57
C LEU A 20 1.12 -3.19 -23.25
N PHE A 21 -0.12 -3.69 -23.09
CA PHE A 21 -0.87 -3.56 -21.84
C PHE A 21 -0.09 -4.15 -20.67
N TYR A 22 0.47 -5.35 -20.82
CA TYR A 22 1.29 -5.99 -19.80
C TYR A 22 2.53 -5.15 -19.47
N ALA A 23 3.27 -4.68 -20.47
CA ALA A 23 4.47 -3.87 -20.27
C ALA A 23 4.16 -2.55 -19.54
N LEU A 24 2.99 -1.94 -19.78
CA LEU A 24 2.58 -0.69 -19.12
C LEU A 24 1.97 -0.89 -17.74
N SER A 25 1.39 -2.06 -17.47
CA SER A 25 0.67 -2.35 -16.21
C SER A 25 1.46 -3.19 -15.23
N ILE A 26 2.61 -3.76 -15.63
CA ILE A 26 3.43 -4.55 -14.73
C ILE A 26 3.94 -3.65 -13.59
N PRO A 27 3.66 -4.00 -12.32
CA PRO A 27 4.09 -3.19 -11.20
C PRO A 27 5.62 -3.20 -11.10
N SER A 28 6.20 -2.02 -10.92
CA SER A 28 7.60 -1.91 -10.53
C SER A 28 7.74 -2.38 -9.08
N VAL A 29 8.40 -3.51 -8.88
CA VAL A 29 8.76 -3.98 -7.54
C VAL A 29 10.10 -3.37 -7.14
N ALA A 30 10.07 -2.43 -6.20
CA ALA A 30 11.31 -1.96 -5.57
C ALA A 30 11.83 -3.07 -4.66
N VAL A 31 13.06 -3.53 -4.91
CA VAL A 31 13.74 -4.47 -4.01
C VAL A 31 14.10 -3.71 -2.73
N SER A 32 13.69 -4.22 -1.57
CA SER A 32 14.03 -3.62 -0.28
C SER A 32 15.56 -3.43 -0.17
N GLY A 33 15.98 -2.22 0.20
CA GLY A 33 17.40 -1.86 0.36
C GLY A 33 18.08 -1.26 -0.87
N THR A 34 17.42 -1.17 -2.03
CA THR A 34 17.98 -0.50 -3.22
C THR A 34 17.53 0.96 -3.37
N LEU A 35 16.66 1.43 -2.47
CA LEU A 35 16.22 2.82 -2.45
C LEU A 35 17.40 3.72 -2.06
N PRO A 36 17.62 4.84 -2.77
CA PRO A 36 18.63 5.80 -2.36
C PRO A 36 18.33 6.31 -0.95
N PRO A 37 19.36 6.63 -0.14
CA PRO A 37 19.18 7.24 1.16
C PRO A 37 18.30 8.48 1.00
N ARG A 38 17.14 8.47 1.65
CA ARG A 38 16.22 9.61 1.65
C ARG A 38 16.15 10.17 3.06
N ALA A 39 16.28 11.48 3.19
CA ALA A 39 15.91 12.15 4.41
C ALA A 39 14.39 12.04 4.59
N ALA A 40 13.94 11.88 5.83
CA ALA A 40 12.52 11.93 6.13
C ALA A 40 12.00 13.36 5.87
N ASP A 41 10.99 13.49 5.02
CA ASP A 41 10.22 14.72 4.87
C ASP A 41 9.06 14.69 5.86
N LEU A 42 9.22 15.40 6.97
CA LEU A 42 8.22 15.43 8.05
C LEU A 42 6.94 16.15 7.62
N SER A 43 7.01 17.17 6.76
CA SER A 43 5.83 17.90 6.28
C SER A 43 4.98 17.01 5.39
N ASN A 44 5.62 16.25 4.50
CA ASN A 44 4.92 15.26 3.70
C ASN A 44 4.40 14.11 4.58
N GLY A 45 5.17 13.67 5.57
CA GLY A 45 4.77 12.65 6.53
C GLY A 45 3.50 13.03 7.30
N GLU A 46 3.42 14.26 7.82
CA GLU A 46 2.22 14.80 8.48
C GLU A 46 1.02 14.86 7.52
N THR A 47 1.25 15.31 6.28
CA THR A 47 0.20 15.35 5.26
C THR A 47 -0.37 13.96 4.99
N MET A 48 0.49 12.96 4.79
CA MET A 48 0.08 11.57 4.55
C MET A 48 -0.61 10.95 5.77
N PHE A 49 -0.11 11.23 6.98
CA PHE A 49 -0.69 10.75 8.22
C PHE A 49 -2.15 11.22 8.40
N ASN A 50 -2.38 12.50 8.15
CA ASN A 50 -3.71 13.10 8.25
C ASN A 50 -4.63 12.64 7.10
N ALA A 51 -4.13 12.62 5.86
CA ALA A 51 -4.90 12.19 4.70
C ALA A 51 -5.29 10.70 4.76
N GLY A 52 -4.38 9.85 5.25
CA GLY A 52 -4.63 8.43 5.46
C GLY A 52 -5.45 8.11 6.72
N GLY A 53 -5.75 9.12 7.55
CA GLY A 53 -6.53 8.95 8.78
C GLY A 53 -5.91 7.95 9.76
N CYS A 54 -4.58 7.84 9.83
CA CYS A 54 -3.89 6.76 10.52
C CYS A 54 -4.33 6.62 12.00
N ALA A 55 -4.50 7.75 12.69
CA ALA A 55 -4.94 7.78 14.10
C ALA A 55 -6.34 7.16 14.32
N SER A 56 -7.23 7.18 13.32
CA SER A 56 -8.61 6.71 13.48
C SER A 56 -8.70 5.23 13.85
N CYS A 57 -7.74 4.43 13.38
CA CYS A 57 -7.66 3.00 13.68
C CYS A 57 -6.51 2.69 14.65
N HIS A 58 -5.38 3.38 14.51
CA HIS A 58 -4.15 3.03 15.22
C HIS A 58 -3.94 3.76 16.54
N ALA A 59 -4.77 4.74 16.89
CA ALA A 59 -4.73 5.33 18.22
C ALA A 59 -5.06 4.28 19.28
N THR A 60 -4.31 4.30 20.38
CA THR A 60 -4.52 3.40 21.50
C THR A 60 -5.91 3.66 22.11
N PRO A 61 -6.81 2.66 22.18
CA PRO A 61 -8.13 2.85 22.77
C PRO A 61 -8.07 3.33 24.22
N LYS A 62 -9.06 4.15 24.62
CA LYS A 62 -9.22 4.67 25.99
C LYS A 62 -8.05 5.56 26.45
N GLN A 63 -7.42 6.27 25.51
CA GLN A 63 -6.43 7.31 25.80
C GLN A 63 -6.95 8.66 25.29
N GLU A 64 -6.60 9.75 25.97
CA GLU A 64 -6.99 11.10 25.55
C GLU A 64 -6.17 11.58 24.35
N ASP A 65 -4.90 11.18 24.29
CA ASP A 65 -4.01 11.55 23.19
C ASP A 65 -4.17 10.62 21.99
N GLY A 66 -4.91 11.09 20.98
CA GLY A 66 -5.10 10.40 19.70
C GLY A 66 -3.83 10.25 18.84
N LYS A 67 -2.70 10.83 19.26
CA LYS A 67 -1.40 10.67 18.60
C LYS A 67 -0.60 9.48 19.14
N ARG A 68 -1.08 8.80 20.19
CA ARG A 68 -0.45 7.56 20.68
C ARG A 68 -0.86 6.38 19.80
N LEU A 69 -0.01 6.05 18.85
CA LEU A 69 -0.30 5.05 17.79
C LEU A 69 -0.01 3.60 18.21
N GLY A 70 -0.36 3.21 19.43
CA GLY A 70 -0.07 1.88 19.98
C GLY A 70 -0.95 0.77 19.41
N GLY A 71 -2.01 1.10 18.67
CA GLY A 71 -2.99 0.15 18.17
C GLY A 71 -3.82 -0.50 19.28
N GLY A 72 -4.34 -1.70 19.00
CA GLY A 72 -5.17 -2.47 19.93
C GLY A 72 -6.67 -2.23 19.78
N LEU A 73 -7.11 -1.38 18.84
CA LEU A 73 -8.52 -1.27 18.48
C LEU A 73 -9.04 -2.63 17.99
N ALA A 74 -10.14 -3.09 18.58
CA ALA A 74 -10.83 -4.32 18.19
C ALA A 74 -11.79 -4.05 17.03
N LEU A 75 -11.48 -4.57 15.85
CA LEU A 75 -12.35 -4.59 14.68
C LEU A 75 -13.16 -5.89 14.69
N ASN A 76 -14.47 -5.78 14.89
CA ASN A 76 -15.37 -6.93 14.82
C ASN A 76 -15.77 -7.16 13.35
N THR A 77 -15.50 -8.37 12.84
CA THR A 77 -15.83 -8.78 11.47
C THR A 77 -16.59 -10.10 11.48
N PRO A 78 -17.21 -10.51 10.35
CA PRO A 78 -17.82 -11.84 10.23
C PRO A 78 -16.85 -13.01 10.44
N PHE A 79 -15.55 -12.78 10.32
CA PHE A 79 -14.50 -13.80 10.48
C PHE A 79 -13.85 -13.79 11.87
N GLY A 80 -14.39 -13.00 12.80
CA GLY A 80 -13.86 -12.82 14.15
C GLY A 80 -13.33 -11.41 14.39
N ARG A 81 -12.54 -11.29 15.46
CA ARG A 81 -12.01 -10.01 15.92
C ARG A 81 -10.56 -9.85 15.48
N PHE A 82 -10.30 -8.77 14.77
CA PHE A 82 -8.94 -8.34 14.43
C PHE A 82 -8.53 -7.19 15.33
N TYR A 83 -7.27 -7.17 15.73
CA TYR A 83 -6.70 -6.09 16.53
C TYR A 83 -5.77 -5.25 15.65
N VAL A 84 -6.01 -3.94 15.62
CA VAL A 84 -5.20 -3.01 14.82
C VAL A 84 -3.76 -2.99 15.37
N PRO A 85 -2.73 -3.12 14.52
CA PRO A 85 -1.35 -3.16 15.00
C PRO A 85 -0.83 -1.78 15.43
N ASN A 86 0.28 -1.81 16.17
CA ASN A 86 1.05 -0.64 16.58
C ASN A 86 1.80 -0.01 15.39
N LEU A 87 1.80 1.33 15.29
CA LEU A 87 2.58 2.11 14.30
C LEU A 87 3.60 3.05 14.95
N SER A 88 3.68 3.11 16.27
CA SER A 88 4.58 4.05 16.94
C SER A 88 6.05 3.73 16.67
N THR A 89 6.87 4.78 16.56
CA THR A 89 8.34 4.71 16.49
C THR A 89 8.97 4.76 17.89
N ASP A 90 8.22 4.41 18.94
CA ASP A 90 8.73 4.39 20.31
C ASP A 90 9.78 3.29 20.46
N ALA A 91 10.94 3.60 21.04
CA ALA A 91 12.04 2.64 21.14
C ALA A 91 11.75 1.46 22.10
N THR A 92 10.82 1.62 23.04
CA THR A 92 10.50 0.60 24.06
C THR A 92 9.24 -0.19 23.70
N HIS A 93 8.22 0.51 23.20
CA HIS A 93 6.88 0.00 22.99
C HIS A 93 6.45 0.03 21.52
N GLY A 94 7.29 0.52 20.61
CA GLY A 94 6.99 0.74 19.19
C GLY A 94 7.53 -0.34 18.26
N ILE A 95 7.38 -0.08 16.95
CA ILE A 95 7.88 -0.93 15.85
C ILE A 95 9.16 -0.40 15.22
N GLY A 96 9.65 0.75 15.67
CA GLY A 96 10.78 1.45 15.06
C GLY A 96 11.93 1.62 16.05
N ALA A 97 12.96 0.80 15.85
CA ALA A 97 14.36 1.08 16.13
C ALA A 97 15.07 1.38 14.81
#